data_AF-A0A6M0AF53-F1
#
_entry.id   AF-A0A6M0AF53-F1
#
_cell.length_a   1.000
_cell.length_b   1.000
_cell.length_c   1.000
_cell.angle_alpha   90.00
_cell.angle_beta   90.00
_cell.angle_gamma   90.00
#
_symmetry.space_group_name_H-M   'P 1'
#
loop_
_entity.id
_entity.type
_entity.pdbx_description
1 polymer ?
#
loop_
_entity_poly.entity_id
_entity_poly.type
_entity_poly.pdbx_seq_one_letter_code
_entity_poly.pdbx_strand_id
1 'polypeptide(L)'
;MSPNPLTVIVKIKPGEEANIKSLLEAIDSDPANNPYVRFPESRQTHLARFAILNDPDNGPRLLFSSNYDGDLDSYLNELIQISPGMDSLWEKCQGYTGKAQFSEFINQHSYQPEAFYIAFRNETVESLKNYIAIRKHIENLLNLKDVDNYLDCSGVKPFLDKVAQVSQTNTWWEVVGLNGLKLLRGLVALGQGILNLIRQILLVIINFLASILGKPENTSEIGQYTSVKADLAQSQLLANAEDRFVQNSMNHLVDIKPERIKRLKIVLFLVNWAGQYLFPPASLVNIT
;
A
#
# COMPACT_ATOMS: atom_id res chain seq x y z
N MET A 1 -6.40 -13.91 3.15
CA MET A 1 -7.29 -13.04 2.34
C MET A 1 -6.45 -11.90 1.81
N SER A 2 -6.78 -11.32 0.65
CA SER A 2 -6.02 -10.17 0.17
C SER A 2 -6.40 -8.91 0.95
N PRO A 3 -5.43 -8.04 1.26
CA PRO A 3 -5.70 -6.75 1.88
C PRO A 3 -6.67 -5.90 1.03
N ASN A 4 -7.54 -5.16 1.70
CA ASN A 4 -8.49 -4.23 1.11
C ASN A 4 -8.09 -2.78 1.42
N PRO A 5 -8.25 -1.85 0.47
CA PRO A 5 -8.04 -0.43 0.72
C PRO A 5 -9.33 0.21 1.28
N LEU A 6 -9.16 1.12 2.23
CA LEU A 6 -10.17 2.07 2.66
C LEU A 6 -9.61 3.48 2.49
N THR A 7 -10.35 4.34 1.82
CA THR A 7 -10.06 5.77 1.71
C THR A 7 -11.31 6.54 2.06
N VAL A 8 -11.25 7.31 3.14
CA VAL A 8 -12.36 8.12 3.64
C VAL A 8 -11.93 9.57 3.58
N ILE A 9 -12.72 10.41 2.92
CA ILE A 9 -12.47 11.85 2.84
C ILE A 9 -13.73 12.57 3.31
N VAL A 10 -13.60 13.37 4.38
CA VAL A 10 -14.72 14.09 4.97
C VAL A 10 -14.35 15.54 5.27
N LYS A 11 -15.31 16.46 5.07
CA LYS A 11 -15.10 17.87 5.42
C LYS A 11 -14.96 18.06 6.93
N ILE A 12 -13.97 18.86 7.31
CA ILE A 12 -13.83 19.30 8.70
C ILE A 12 -14.90 20.39 8.97
N LYS A 13 -15.46 20.42 10.17
CA LYS A 13 -16.41 21.45 10.59
C LYS A 13 -15.68 22.82 10.64
N PRO A 14 -16.32 23.92 10.21
CA PRO A 14 -15.68 25.23 10.26
C PRO A 14 -15.20 25.58 11.67
N GLY A 15 -13.94 25.99 11.81
CA GLY A 15 -13.33 26.37 13.10
C GLY A 15 -12.74 25.22 13.91
N GLU A 16 -12.88 23.97 13.46
CA GLU A 16 -12.31 22.79 14.13
C GLU A 16 -10.93 22.39 13.56
N GLU A 17 -10.36 23.16 12.62
CA GLU A 17 -9.09 22.81 11.96
C GLU A 17 -7.91 22.73 12.95
N ALA A 18 -7.83 23.68 13.87
CA ALA A 18 -6.78 23.70 14.90
C ALA A 18 -6.94 22.54 15.90
N ASN A 19 -8.19 22.21 16.25
CA ASN A 19 -8.50 21.13 17.19
C ASN A 19 -8.16 19.77 16.59
N ILE A 20 -8.55 19.52 15.34
CA ILE A 20 -8.23 18.26 14.67
C ILE A 20 -6.73 18.13 14.43
N LYS A 21 -6.04 19.22 14.06
CA LYS A 21 -4.58 19.22 13.92
C LYS A 21 -3.90 18.82 15.24
N SER A 22 -4.32 19.42 16.35
CA SER A 22 -3.77 19.11 17.69
C SER A 22 -4.02 17.65 18.09
N LEU A 23 -5.20 17.10 17.77
CA LEU A 23 -5.51 15.69 17.99
C LEU A 23 -4.60 14.76 17.18
N LEU A 24 -4.36 15.08 15.90
CA LEU A 24 -3.47 14.30 15.05
C LEU A 24 -2.01 14.39 15.51
N GLU A 25 -1.55 15.55 15.99
CA GLU A 25 -0.23 15.70 16.60
C GLU A 25 -0.09 14.88 17.88
N ALA A 26 -1.15 14.81 18.70
CA ALA A 26 -1.16 13.95 19.89
C ALA A 26 -1.07 12.45 19.51
N ILE A 27 -1.78 12.03 18.46
CA ILE A 27 -1.67 10.66 17.91
C ILE A 27 -0.25 10.41 17.40
N ASP A 28 0.34 11.34 16.63
CA ASP A 28 1.69 11.22 16.06
C ASP A 28 2.79 11.17 17.14
N SER A 29 2.56 11.82 18.28
CA SER A 29 3.52 11.83 19.39
C SER A 29 3.64 10.49 20.12
N ASP A 30 2.55 9.70 20.18
CA ASP A 30 2.53 8.34 20.71
C ASP A 30 1.55 7.45 19.91
N PRO A 31 1.95 7.00 18.71
CA PRO A 31 1.05 6.22 17.85
C PRO A 31 0.65 4.88 18.44
N ALA A 32 1.38 4.42 19.46
CA ALA A 32 1.12 3.14 20.10
C ALA A 32 0.11 3.24 21.25
N ASN A 33 0.18 4.28 22.09
CA ASN A 33 -0.60 4.35 23.34
C ASN A 33 -1.44 5.62 23.52
N ASN A 34 -1.59 6.46 22.49
CA ASN A 34 -2.48 7.63 22.55
C ASN A 34 -3.94 7.25 22.96
N PRO A 35 -4.71 8.18 23.56
CA PRO A 35 -6.05 7.91 24.07
C PRO A 35 -7.13 7.83 22.98
N TYR A 36 -6.79 8.07 21.71
CA TYR A 36 -7.78 8.18 20.63
C TYR A 36 -7.93 6.88 19.85
N VAL A 37 -6.82 6.31 19.39
CA VAL A 37 -6.76 5.09 18.56
C VAL A 37 -5.48 4.30 18.80
N ARG A 38 -5.62 2.99 19.00
CA ARG A 38 -4.52 2.08 19.35
C ARG A 38 -4.28 1.07 18.23
N PHE A 39 -3.70 1.52 17.12
CA PHE A 39 -3.44 0.66 15.96
C PHE A 39 -2.62 -0.60 16.26
N PRO A 40 -1.64 -0.63 17.20
CA PRO A 40 -0.94 -1.87 17.53
C PRO A 40 -1.84 -3.00 18.04
N GLU A 41 -2.99 -2.67 18.62
CA GLU A 41 -3.98 -3.65 19.10
C GLU A 41 -4.75 -4.30 17.93
N SER A 42 -4.74 -3.70 16.73
CA SER A 42 -5.42 -4.24 15.56
C SER A 42 -4.76 -5.53 15.04
N ARG A 43 -5.62 -6.46 14.66
CA ARG A 43 -5.29 -7.71 13.98
C ARG A 43 -5.55 -7.65 12.48
N GLN A 44 -6.32 -6.67 12.01
CA GLN A 44 -6.66 -6.53 10.59
C GLN A 44 -5.91 -5.38 9.90
N THR A 45 -5.44 -4.36 10.62
CA THR A 45 -4.79 -3.18 10.02
C THR A 45 -3.34 -3.45 9.60
N HIS A 46 -3.06 -3.43 8.30
CA HIS A 46 -1.68 -3.42 7.77
C HIS A 46 -1.05 -2.04 7.90
N LEU A 47 -1.83 -1.02 7.56
CA LEU A 47 -1.43 0.38 7.58
C LEU A 47 -2.67 1.23 7.83
N ALA A 48 -2.55 2.29 8.62
CA ALA A 48 -3.57 3.32 8.75
C ALA A 48 -2.93 4.69 8.89
N ARG A 49 -3.62 5.71 8.38
CA ARG A 49 -3.15 7.08 8.38
C ARG A 49 -4.29 8.06 8.46
N PHE A 50 -4.05 9.15 9.21
CA PHE A 50 -4.80 10.39 9.10
C PHE A 50 -3.96 11.46 8.40
N ALA A 51 -4.62 12.32 7.62
CA ALA A 51 -4.01 13.53 7.07
C ALA A 51 -5.06 14.62 6.89
N ILE A 52 -4.65 15.88 7.01
CA ILE A 52 -5.51 17.02 6.65
C ILE A 52 -5.21 17.38 5.20
N LEU A 53 -6.22 17.30 4.34
CA LEU A 53 -6.17 17.77 2.97
C LEU A 53 -6.60 19.24 2.94
N ASN A 54 -5.65 20.12 2.67
CA ASN A 54 -5.91 21.53 2.46
C ASN A 54 -6.08 21.78 0.96
N ASP A 55 -7.32 21.99 0.55
CA ASP A 55 -7.71 22.25 -0.82
C ASP A 55 -8.33 23.65 -0.88
N PRO A 56 -7.75 24.60 -1.64
CA PRO A 56 -8.29 25.96 -1.75
C PRO A 56 -9.75 26.01 -2.19
N ASP A 57 -10.19 25.08 -3.05
CA ASP A 57 -11.52 25.10 -3.66
C ASP A 57 -12.57 24.39 -2.78
N ASN A 58 -12.13 23.42 -1.98
CA ASN A 58 -13.05 22.56 -1.21
C ASN A 58 -12.96 22.72 0.31
N GLY A 59 -11.99 23.50 0.80
CA GLY A 59 -11.71 23.69 2.21
C GLY A 59 -10.99 22.50 2.86
N PRO A 60 -10.74 22.59 4.18
CA PRO A 60 -10.03 21.56 4.93
C PRO A 60 -10.87 20.28 5.05
N ARG A 61 -10.25 19.15 4.74
CA ARG A 61 -10.86 17.82 4.85
C ARG A 61 -9.95 16.88 5.62
N LEU A 62 -10.53 15.97 6.39
CA LEU A 62 -9.82 14.85 6.97
C LEU A 62 -9.79 13.70 5.96
N LEU A 63 -8.59 13.20 5.68
CA LEU A 63 -8.34 11.93 5.04
C LEU A 63 -8.06 10.89 6.13
N PHE A 64 -8.81 9.80 6.11
CA PHE A 64 -8.42 8.55 6.75
C PHE A 64 -8.18 7.50 5.65
N SER A 65 -7.00 6.89 5.65
CA SER A 65 -6.68 5.82 4.71
C SER A 65 -6.15 4.62 5.47
N SER A 66 -6.62 3.43 5.14
CA SER A 66 -6.10 2.20 5.71
C SER A 66 -6.08 1.05 4.70
N ASN A 67 -5.19 0.09 4.98
CA ASN A 67 -5.16 -1.21 4.33
C ASN A 67 -5.48 -2.26 5.38
N TYR A 68 -6.46 -3.12 5.13
CA TYR A 68 -6.96 -4.03 6.14
C TYR A 68 -7.29 -5.44 5.61
N ASP A 69 -7.23 -6.43 6.48
CA ASP A 69 -7.68 -7.81 6.19
C ASP A 69 -9.17 -7.98 6.48
N GLY A 70 -9.82 -8.89 5.74
CA GLY A 70 -11.23 -9.25 5.99
C GLY A 70 -12.23 -8.32 5.33
N ASP A 71 -13.50 -8.45 5.72
CA ASP A 71 -14.58 -7.59 5.24
C ASP A 71 -14.61 -6.24 5.97
N LEU A 72 -15.27 -5.25 5.36
CA LEU A 72 -15.33 -3.89 5.88
C LEU A 72 -16.03 -3.84 7.24
N ASP A 73 -17.12 -4.59 7.46
CA ASP A 73 -17.89 -4.50 8.69
C ASP A 73 -17.11 -5.06 9.88
N SER A 74 -16.44 -6.20 9.72
CA SER A 74 -15.50 -6.76 10.70
C SER A 74 -14.38 -5.77 11.03
N TYR A 75 -13.82 -5.13 10.00
CA TYR A 75 -12.77 -4.14 10.18
C TYR A 75 -13.23 -2.90 10.95
N LEU A 76 -14.38 -2.32 10.58
CA LEU A 76 -14.91 -1.14 11.27
C LEU A 76 -15.30 -1.45 12.72
N ASN A 77 -15.81 -2.65 13.00
CA ASN A 77 -16.08 -3.10 14.36
C ASN A 77 -14.80 -3.18 15.21
N GLU A 78 -13.70 -3.69 14.65
CA GLU A 78 -12.41 -3.68 15.35
C GLU A 78 -11.91 -2.25 15.53
N LEU A 79 -12.01 -1.39 14.50
CA LEU A 79 -11.58 0.01 14.58
C LEU A 79 -12.30 0.75 15.71
N ILE A 80 -13.61 0.52 15.85
CA ILE A 80 -14.48 1.00 16.94
C ILE A 80 -13.98 0.53 18.31
N GLN A 81 -13.49 -0.71 18.43
CA GLN A 81 -13.01 -1.28 19.70
C GLN A 81 -11.65 -0.72 20.11
N ILE A 82 -10.72 -0.59 19.16
CA ILE A 82 -9.36 -0.09 19.41
C ILE A 82 -9.29 1.45 19.48
N SER A 83 -10.41 2.14 19.25
CA SER A 83 -10.49 3.61 19.24
C SER A 83 -11.37 4.14 20.38
N PRO A 84 -10.90 4.12 21.64
CA PRO A 84 -11.68 4.60 22.78
C PRO A 84 -12.03 6.10 22.68
N GLY A 85 -11.19 6.91 22.02
CA GLY A 85 -11.43 8.34 21.79
C GLY A 85 -11.91 8.67 20.37
N MET A 86 -12.51 7.71 19.66
CA MET A 86 -12.99 7.87 18.28
C MET A 86 -13.93 9.08 18.14
N ASP A 87 -14.89 9.24 19.06
CA ASP A 87 -15.85 10.34 18.99
C ASP A 87 -15.16 11.72 19.04
N SER A 88 -14.13 11.89 19.87
CA SER A 88 -13.38 13.16 19.95
C SER A 88 -12.70 13.55 18.63
N LEU A 89 -12.31 12.57 17.82
CA LEU A 89 -11.71 12.78 16.51
C LEU A 89 -12.78 13.07 15.45
N TRP A 90 -13.77 12.16 15.32
CA TRP A 90 -14.74 12.22 14.22
C TRP A 90 -15.84 13.26 14.44
N GLU A 91 -16.12 13.70 15.67
CA GLU A 91 -17.06 14.80 15.93
C GLU A 91 -16.62 16.12 15.29
N LYS A 92 -15.34 16.24 14.92
CA LYS A 92 -14.80 17.41 14.20
C LYS A 92 -15.13 17.38 12.71
N CYS A 93 -15.68 16.27 12.21
CA CYS A 93 -16.05 16.08 10.81
C CYS A 93 -17.55 16.32 10.60
N GLN A 94 -17.91 16.89 9.46
CA GLN A 94 -19.31 17.13 9.09
C GLN A 94 -20.05 15.81 8.89
N GLY A 95 -21.29 15.71 9.37
CA GLY A 95 -22.13 14.53 9.22
C GLY A 95 -21.90 13.40 10.24
N TYR A 96 -20.87 13.49 11.08
CA TYR A 96 -20.66 12.50 12.15
C TYR A 96 -21.69 12.67 13.27
N THR A 97 -22.36 11.57 13.64
CA THR A 97 -23.44 11.53 14.65
C THR A 97 -23.15 10.57 15.80
N GLY A 98 -21.93 10.06 15.90
CA GLY A 98 -21.47 9.21 17.00
C GLY A 98 -21.17 7.77 16.59
N LYS A 99 -20.50 7.06 17.49
CA LYS A 99 -19.99 5.69 17.31
C LYS A 99 -21.01 4.67 16.78
N ALA A 100 -22.29 4.80 17.16
CA ALA A 100 -23.35 3.88 16.71
C ALA A 100 -23.63 3.94 15.20
N GLN A 101 -23.40 5.08 14.56
CA GLN A 101 -23.60 5.29 13.12
C GLN A 101 -22.28 5.33 12.35
N PHE A 102 -21.17 4.93 12.98
CA PHE A 102 -19.84 5.05 12.40
C PHE A 102 -19.70 4.28 11.09
N SER A 103 -20.21 3.05 11.02
CA SER A 103 -20.12 2.25 9.79
C SER A 103 -20.86 2.89 8.63
N GLU A 104 -22.05 3.45 8.86
CA GLU A 104 -22.78 4.18 7.83
C GLU A 104 -22.03 5.46 7.42
N PHE A 105 -21.55 6.22 8.40
CA PHE A 105 -20.75 7.43 8.17
C PHE A 105 -19.51 7.13 7.32
N ILE A 106 -18.77 6.06 7.61
CA ILE A 106 -17.61 5.65 6.81
C ILE A 106 -18.02 5.28 5.40
N ASN A 107 -19.08 4.49 5.21
CA ASN A 107 -19.56 4.10 3.88
C ASN A 107 -19.96 5.32 3.03
N GLN A 108 -20.63 6.31 3.62
CA GLN A 108 -21.05 7.54 2.92
C GLN A 108 -19.88 8.41 2.45
N HIS A 109 -18.73 8.33 3.14
CA HIS A 109 -17.55 9.15 2.87
C HIS A 109 -16.38 8.36 2.25
N SER A 110 -16.62 7.10 1.91
CA SER A 110 -15.60 6.21 1.32
C SER A 110 -15.47 6.42 -0.18
N TYR A 111 -14.22 6.42 -0.66
CA TYR A 111 -13.85 6.53 -2.06
C TYR A 111 -13.14 5.26 -2.50
N GLN A 112 -13.61 4.69 -3.60
CA GLN A 112 -12.96 3.53 -4.21
C GLN A 112 -11.73 3.97 -5.01
N PRO A 113 -10.54 3.38 -4.75
CA PRO A 113 -9.37 3.69 -5.54
C PRO A 113 -9.52 3.13 -6.96
N GLU A 114 -9.14 3.94 -7.96
CA GLU A 114 -9.11 3.50 -9.36
C GLU A 114 -7.98 2.47 -9.63
N ALA A 115 -6.95 2.45 -8.76
CA ALA A 115 -5.91 1.43 -8.77
C ALA A 115 -5.39 1.14 -7.36
N PHE A 116 -5.23 -0.15 -7.02
CA PHE A 116 -4.67 -0.58 -5.75
C PHE A 116 -3.70 -1.74 -5.96
N TYR A 117 -2.42 -1.47 -5.75
CA TYR A 117 -1.36 -2.47 -5.93
C TYR A 117 -1.05 -3.17 -4.61
N ILE A 118 -0.99 -4.50 -4.64
CA ILE A 118 -0.71 -5.35 -3.48
C ILE A 118 0.50 -6.22 -3.82
N ALA A 119 1.62 -5.99 -3.15
CA ALA A 119 2.83 -6.78 -3.34
C ALA A 119 2.64 -8.23 -2.83
N PHE A 120 2.02 -8.40 -1.65
CA PHE A 120 1.87 -9.70 -0.98
C PHE A 120 0.39 -10.07 -0.82
N ARG A 121 -0.26 -10.53 -1.89
CA ARG A 121 -1.71 -10.79 -1.94
C ARG A 121 -2.22 -11.85 -0.97
N ASN A 122 -1.35 -12.76 -0.54
CA ASN A 122 -1.72 -13.90 0.29
C ASN A 122 -1.35 -13.71 1.76
N GLU A 123 -0.72 -12.59 2.11
CA GLU A 123 -0.25 -12.33 3.46
C GLU A 123 -1.25 -11.49 4.24
N THR A 124 -1.56 -11.95 5.44
CA THR A 124 -2.36 -11.23 6.44
C THR A 124 -1.45 -10.59 7.47
N VAL A 125 -1.96 -9.61 8.22
CA VAL A 125 -1.27 -9.02 9.38
C VAL A 125 -0.85 -10.11 10.36
N GLU A 126 -1.68 -11.13 10.56
CA GLU A 126 -1.38 -12.26 11.42
C GLU A 126 -0.19 -13.08 10.91
N SER A 127 -0.18 -13.47 9.62
CA SER A 127 0.96 -14.17 9.02
C SER A 127 2.24 -13.35 9.13
N LEU A 128 2.18 -12.05 8.84
CA LEU A 128 3.33 -11.15 8.94
C LEU A 128 3.84 -11.04 10.38
N LYS A 129 2.95 -10.90 11.37
CA LYS A 129 3.32 -10.90 12.80
C LYS A 129 4.02 -12.21 13.19
N ASN A 130 3.52 -13.36 12.70
CA ASN A 130 4.14 -14.66 12.92
C ASN A 130 5.53 -14.77 12.27
N TYR A 131 5.69 -14.31 11.03
CA TYR A 131 6.99 -14.31 10.35
C TYR A 131 8.02 -13.43 11.06
N ILE A 132 7.61 -12.25 11.50
CA ILE A 132 8.46 -11.36 12.30
C ILE A 132 8.84 -12.02 13.62
N ALA A 133 7.90 -12.68 14.31
CA ALA A 133 8.17 -13.38 15.55
C ALA A 133 9.18 -14.52 15.35
N ILE A 134 8.97 -15.39 14.36
CA ILE A 134 9.88 -16.49 14.01
C ILE A 134 11.28 -15.93 13.71
N ARG A 135 11.36 -14.90 12.86
CA ARG A 135 12.63 -14.24 12.53
C ARG A 135 13.35 -13.75 13.78
N LYS A 136 12.66 -13.01 14.67
CA LYS A 136 13.24 -12.50 15.91
C LYS A 136 13.73 -13.61 16.83
N HIS A 137 12.98 -14.71 16.95
CA HIS A 137 13.40 -15.86 17.77
C HIS A 137 14.66 -16.54 17.19
N ILE A 138 14.74 -16.70 15.87
CA ILE A 138 15.93 -17.24 15.21
C ILE A 138 17.11 -16.28 15.39
N GLU A 139 16.94 -14.97 15.18
CA GLU A 139 17.99 -13.97 15.42
C GLU A 139 18.51 -14.02 16.86
N ASN A 140 17.60 -14.11 17.85
CA ASN A 140 17.99 -14.23 19.25
C ASN A 140 18.75 -15.53 19.55
N LEU A 141 18.34 -16.65 18.94
CA LEU A 141 19.07 -17.92 19.05
C LEU A 141 20.49 -17.79 18.46
N LEU A 142 20.61 -17.20 17.27
CA LEU A 142 21.88 -16.97 16.57
C LEU A 142 22.81 -15.98 17.31
N ASN A 143 22.27 -15.13 18.17
CA ASN A 143 23.04 -14.20 18.99
C ASN A 143 23.55 -14.79 20.32
N LEU A 144 23.25 -16.07 20.63
CA LEU A 144 23.77 -16.72 21.83
C LEU A 144 25.28 -16.97 21.69
N LYS A 145 26.06 -16.69 22.74
CA LYS A 145 27.54 -16.80 22.74
C LYS A 145 28.06 -18.19 22.36
N ASP A 146 27.31 -19.22 22.71
CA ASP A 146 27.69 -20.62 22.50
C ASP A 146 26.90 -21.28 21.36
N VAL A 147 26.21 -20.49 20.51
CA VAL A 147 25.34 -21.03 19.45
C VAL A 147 26.10 -21.95 18.50
N ASP A 148 27.38 -21.64 18.24
CA ASP A 148 28.24 -22.43 17.37
C ASP A 148 28.36 -23.89 17.85
N ASN A 149 28.35 -24.13 19.17
CA ASN A 149 28.40 -25.48 19.73
C ASN A 149 27.13 -26.31 19.41
N TYR A 150 26.00 -25.64 19.15
CA TYR A 150 24.74 -26.29 18.76
C TYR A 150 24.60 -26.39 17.24
N LEU A 151 25.24 -25.50 16.48
CA LEU A 151 25.21 -25.51 15.01
C LEU A 151 26.27 -26.44 14.41
N ASP A 152 27.36 -26.72 15.12
CA ASP A 152 28.42 -27.67 14.72
C ASP A 152 28.05 -29.14 15.03
N CYS A 153 26.79 -29.50 14.80
CA CYS A 153 26.35 -30.89 14.80
C CYS A 153 26.10 -31.38 13.37
N SER A 154 26.47 -32.64 13.10
CA SER A 154 26.49 -33.21 11.75
C SER A 154 25.14 -33.14 11.00
N GLY A 155 24.02 -32.98 11.70
CA GLY A 155 22.69 -32.84 11.12
C GLY A 155 22.25 -31.42 10.77
N VAL A 156 22.87 -30.37 11.35
CA VAL A 156 22.43 -28.98 11.15
C VAL A 156 22.92 -28.41 9.83
N LYS A 157 24.17 -28.68 9.42
CA LYS A 157 24.69 -28.21 8.13
C LYS A 157 23.87 -28.70 6.93
N PRO A 158 23.51 -30.00 6.81
CA PRO A 158 22.59 -30.46 5.76
C PRO A 158 21.18 -29.85 5.84
N PHE A 159 20.69 -29.54 7.03
CA PHE A 159 19.42 -28.84 7.21
C PHE A 159 19.50 -27.39 6.74
N LEU A 160 20.54 -26.66 7.14
CA LEU A 160 20.79 -25.29 6.68
C LEU A 160 21.04 -25.21 5.17
N ASP A 161 21.73 -26.19 4.60
CA ASP A 161 21.91 -26.32 3.14
C ASP A 161 20.56 -26.52 2.44
N LYS A 162 19.66 -27.33 3.01
CA LYS A 162 18.28 -27.47 2.50
C LYS A 162 17.47 -26.20 2.67
N VAL A 163 17.56 -25.51 3.81
CA VAL A 163 16.85 -24.24 4.04
C VAL A 163 17.36 -23.14 3.11
N ALA A 164 18.67 -23.06 2.87
CA ALA A 164 19.25 -22.14 1.88
C ALA A 164 18.71 -22.40 0.47
N GLN A 165 18.45 -23.68 0.12
CA GLN A 165 17.79 -24.07 -1.12
C GLN A 165 16.29 -23.75 -1.16
N VAL A 166 15.63 -23.57 0.00
CA VAL A 166 14.20 -23.18 0.05
C VAL A 166 13.99 -21.71 -0.39
N SER A 167 15.05 -20.90 -0.52
CA SER A 167 14.96 -19.49 -0.90
C SER A 167 14.77 -19.18 -2.39
N GLN A 168 14.65 -20.18 -3.27
CA GLN A 168 14.33 -19.95 -4.69
C GLN A 168 13.34 -20.99 -5.21
N THR A 169 12.18 -21.13 -4.57
CA THR A 169 11.08 -21.83 -5.23
C THR A 169 10.59 -20.97 -6.38
N ASN A 170 11.26 -21.13 -7.51
CA ASN A 170 10.71 -20.84 -8.82
C ASN A 170 9.29 -21.36 -8.85
N THR A 171 8.37 -20.44 -9.06
CA THR A 171 6.95 -20.71 -9.22
C THR A 171 6.76 -21.90 -10.17
N TRP A 172 5.83 -22.80 -9.89
CA TRP A 172 5.62 -24.03 -10.66
C TRP A 172 5.47 -23.85 -12.19
N TRP A 173 5.11 -22.65 -12.67
CA TRP A 173 5.14 -22.28 -14.10
C TRP A 173 6.55 -22.28 -14.71
N GLU A 174 7.58 -21.92 -13.93
CA GLU A 174 8.99 -21.90 -14.34
C GLU A 174 9.57 -23.32 -14.45
N VAL A 175 9.09 -24.27 -13.64
CA VAL A 175 9.51 -25.69 -13.68
C VAL A 175 8.81 -26.47 -14.80
N VAL A 176 7.52 -26.19 -15.04
CA VAL A 176 6.78 -26.76 -16.19
C VAL A 176 7.31 -26.20 -17.52
N GLY A 177 7.95 -25.03 -17.49
CA GLY A 177 8.52 -24.35 -18.66
C GLY A 177 9.82 -24.93 -19.23
N LEU A 178 10.57 -25.78 -18.52
CA LEU A 178 11.93 -26.17 -18.95
C LEU A 178 12.08 -27.61 -19.46
N ASN A 179 11.25 -28.57 -19.03
CA ASN A 179 11.39 -29.98 -19.41
C ASN A 179 10.37 -30.50 -20.45
N GLY A 180 9.34 -29.71 -20.80
CA GLY A 180 8.40 -30.03 -21.90
C GLY A 180 8.93 -29.72 -23.31
N LEU A 181 10.13 -29.13 -23.43
CA LEU A 181 10.54 -28.36 -24.60
C LEU A 181 11.20 -29.16 -25.75
N LYS A 182 11.18 -30.49 -25.74
CA LYS A 182 11.67 -31.31 -26.88
C LYS A 182 10.57 -31.79 -27.82
N LEU A 183 9.30 -31.77 -27.41
CA LEU A 183 8.13 -32.14 -28.24
C LEU A 183 7.32 -30.92 -28.73
N LEU A 184 7.64 -29.72 -28.26
CA LEU A 184 6.80 -28.51 -28.36
C LEU A 184 7.20 -27.51 -29.45
N ARG A 185 8.12 -27.82 -30.38
CA ARG A 185 8.58 -26.82 -31.39
C ARG A 185 7.48 -26.31 -32.33
N GLY A 186 6.45 -27.11 -32.63
CA GLY A 186 5.30 -26.67 -33.43
C GLY A 186 4.27 -25.85 -32.63
N LEU A 187 4.06 -26.22 -31.36
CA LEU A 187 3.16 -25.51 -30.44
C LEU A 187 3.76 -24.19 -29.92
N VAL A 188 5.09 -24.10 -29.81
CA VAL A 188 5.82 -22.86 -29.51
C VAL A 188 5.63 -21.84 -30.62
N ALA A 189 5.62 -22.23 -31.90
CA ALA A 189 5.36 -21.28 -33.00
C ALA A 189 3.92 -20.72 -32.97
N LEU A 190 2.95 -21.56 -32.62
CA LEU A 190 1.55 -21.16 -32.41
C LEU A 190 1.40 -20.25 -31.18
N GLY A 191 2.05 -20.60 -30.07
CA GLY A 191 2.11 -19.78 -28.85
C GLY A 191 2.80 -18.44 -29.08
N GLN A 192 3.89 -18.40 -29.85
CA GLN A 192 4.58 -17.18 -30.25
C GLN A 192 3.69 -16.31 -31.15
N GLY A 193 2.92 -16.94 -32.05
CA GLY A 193 1.92 -16.27 -32.87
C GLY A 193 0.82 -15.61 -32.04
N ILE A 194 0.28 -16.34 -31.05
CA ILE A 194 -0.73 -15.81 -30.12
C ILE A 194 -0.15 -14.69 -29.26
N LEU A 195 1.06 -14.86 -28.72
CA LEU A 195 1.71 -13.83 -27.90
C LEU A 195 2.06 -12.58 -28.73
N ASN A 196 2.49 -12.75 -29.98
CA ASN A 196 2.69 -11.65 -30.92
C ASN A 196 1.38 -10.97 -31.28
N LEU A 197 0.29 -11.70 -31.46
CA LEU A 197 -1.04 -11.14 -31.70
C LEU A 197 -1.52 -10.34 -30.48
N ILE A 198 -1.38 -10.88 -29.27
CA ILE A 198 -1.68 -10.16 -28.02
C ILE A 198 -0.81 -8.91 -27.91
N ARG A 199 0.49 -9.00 -28.20
CA ARG A 199 1.41 -7.85 -28.20
C ARG A 199 1.00 -6.81 -29.25
N GLN A 200 0.61 -7.21 -30.45
CA GLN A 200 0.14 -6.29 -31.50
C GLN A 200 -1.17 -5.63 -31.10
N ILE A 201 -2.12 -6.37 -30.52
CA ILE A 201 -3.36 -5.82 -29.98
C ILE A 201 -3.06 -4.82 -28.87
N LEU A 202 -2.17 -5.15 -27.93
CA LEU A 202 -1.73 -4.23 -26.87
C LEU A 202 -1.05 -2.99 -27.44
N LEU A 203 -0.21 -3.11 -28.47
CA LEU A 203 0.42 -1.96 -29.13
C LEU A 203 -0.61 -1.10 -29.88
N VAL A 204 -1.61 -1.70 -30.53
CA VAL A 204 -2.71 -0.97 -31.16
C VAL A 204 -3.54 -0.25 -30.10
N ILE A 205 -3.86 -0.91 -28.98
CA ILE A 205 -4.56 -0.29 -27.86
C ILE A 205 -3.71 0.84 -27.28
N ILE A 206 -2.41 0.64 -27.04
CA ILE A 206 -1.50 1.68 -26.54
C ILE A 206 -1.41 2.85 -27.51
N ASN A 207 -1.32 2.61 -28.83
CA ASN A 207 -1.24 3.66 -29.84
C ASN A 207 -2.58 4.40 -30.01
N PHE A 208 -3.70 3.69 -29.93
CA PHE A 208 -5.06 4.26 -29.95
C PHE A 208 -5.32 5.08 -28.69
N LEU A 209 -4.89 4.58 -27.54
CA LEU A 209 -4.88 5.35 -26.30
C LEU A 209 -3.96 6.56 -26.49
N ALA A 210 -2.70 6.41 -26.88
CA ALA A 210 -1.80 7.54 -27.12
C ALA A 210 -2.36 8.60 -28.07
N SER A 211 -3.15 8.22 -29.09
CA SER A 211 -3.81 9.15 -30.02
C SER A 211 -5.00 9.87 -29.40
N ILE A 212 -5.83 9.20 -28.59
CA ILE A 212 -6.92 9.83 -27.81
C ILE A 212 -6.35 10.72 -26.71
N LEU A 213 -5.24 10.31 -26.11
CA LEU A 213 -4.69 10.88 -24.89
C LEU A 213 -3.82 12.13 -25.13
N GLY A 214 -3.47 12.41 -26.39
CA GLY A 214 -2.58 13.50 -26.79
C GLY A 214 -1.11 13.24 -26.46
N LYS A 215 -0.20 13.88 -27.20
CA LYS A 215 1.24 13.84 -26.89
C LYS A 215 1.46 14.41 -25.48
N PRO A 216 2.35 13.83 -24.65
CA PRO A 216 2.77 14.49 -23.42
C PRO A 216 3.25 15.90 -23.80
N GLU A 217 2.69 16.93 -23.19
CA GLU A 217 3.26 18.28 -23.29
C GLU A 217 4.71 18.18 -22.82
N ASN A 218 5.63 18.74 -23.60
CA ASN A 218 7.05 18.74 -23.27
C ASN A 218 7.22 19.19 -21.82
N THR A 219 7.99 18.38 -21.10
CA THR A 219 8.53 18.63 -19.78
C THR A 219 8.98 20.09 -19.63
N SER A 220 8.44 20.79 -18.63
CA SER A 220 9.22 21.82 -17.95
C SER A 220 10.60 21.22 -17.63
N GLU A 221 11.68 21.93 -17.94
CA GLU A 221 13.04 21.46 -17.68
C GLU A 221 13.14 20.98 -16.22
N ILE A 222 13.69 19.78 -16.03
CA ILE A 222 13.99 19.21 -14.71
C ILE A 222 14.83 20.26 -13.96
N GLY A 223 14.25 20.91 -12.95
CA GLY A 223 14.89 21.99 -12.19
C GLY A 223 14.10 23.30 -12.09
N GLN A 224 13.12 23.55 -12.97
CA GLN A 224 12.22 24.70 -12.82
C GLN A 224 10.99 24.34 -11.96
N TYR A 225 11.20 24.05 -10.69
CA TYR A 225 10.13 24.10 -9.69
C TYR A 225 9.88 25.57 -9.32
N THR A 226 9.26 26.34 -10.22
CA THR A 226 8.75 27.67 -9.88
C THR A 226 7.56 27.51 -8.94
N SER A 227 7.81 27.46 -7.63
CA SER A 227 7.01 28.11 -6.57
C SER A 227 7.07 27.44 -5.20
N VAL A 228 7.70 26.27 -5.02
CA VAL A 228 7.92 25.78 -3.65
C VAL A 228 9.10 26.54 -3.07
N LYS A 229 8.84 27.67 -2.40
CA LYS A 229 9.73 28.11 -1.31
C LYS A 229 9.76 26.92 -0.35
N ALA A 230 10.73 26.02 -0.52
CA ALA A 230 10.97 24.97 0.44
C ALA A 230 11.31 25.69 1.75
N ASP A 231 10.32 25.78 2.63
CA ASP A 231 10.56 26.25 3.99
C ASP A 231 11.52 25.24 4.60
N LEU A 232 12.77 25.65 4.72
CA LEU A 232 13.85 24.79 5.17
C LEU A 232 13.54 24.21 6.56
N ALA A 233 12.82 24.97 7.39
CA ALA A 233 12.36 24.51 8.70
C ALA A 233 11.29 23.42 8.55
N GLN A 234 10.35 23.57 7.62
CA GLN A 234 9.34 22.54 7.34
C GLN A 234 9.97 21.27 6.74
N SER A 235 10.94 21.39 5.84
CA SER A 235 11.67 20.23 5.30
C SER A 235 12.48 19.50 6.37
N GLN A 236 13.13 20.22 7.29
CA GLN A 236 13.85 19.63 8.41
C GLN A 236 12.90 18.95 9.41
N LEU A 237 11.73 19.54 9.67
CA LEU A 237 10.68 18.90 10.48
C LEU A 237 10.20 17.60 9.84
N LEU A 238 9.99 17.58 8.52
CA LEU A 238 9.59 16.37 7.79
C LEU A 238 10.68 15.30 7.83
N ALA A 239 11.94 15.66 7.57
CA ALA A 239 13.07 14.72 7.63
C ALA A 239 13.23 14.10 9.03
N ASN A 240 13.10 14.89 10.09
CA ASN A 240 13.15 14.39 11.47
C ASN A 240 11.95 13.49 11.84
N ALA A 241 10.84 13.61 11.10
CA ALA A 241 9.68 12.74 11.25
C ALA A 241 9.82 11.45 10.41
N GLU A 242 10.58 11.47 9.31
CA GLU A 242 10.77 10.31 8.43
C GLU A 242 11.51 9.15 9.12
N ASP A 243 12.46 9.43 10.02
CA ASP A 243 13.25 8.37 10.68
C ASP A 243 12.54 7.71 11.88
N ARG A 244 11.27 8.06 12.17
CA ARG A 244 10.55 7.50 13.32
C ARG A 244 9.99 6.10 13.06
N PHE A 245 9.63 5.78 11.81
CA PHE A 245 8.96 4.53 11.45
C PHE A 245 9.61 3.88 10.23
N VAL A 246 9.58 2.54 10.19
CA VAL A 246 10.15 1.74 9.09
C VAL A 246 9.46 2.00 7.74
N GLN A 247 8.25 2.56 7.76
CA GLN A 247 7.45 2.82 6.56
C GLN A 247 6.77 4.19 6.65
N ASN A 248 7.21 5.12 5.81
CA ASN A 248 6.53 6.40 5.60
C ASN A 248 5.61 6.32 4.38
N SER A 249 4.43 6.89 4.50
CA SER A 249 3.51 7.04 3.37
C SER A 249 3.60 8.47 2.82
N MET A 250 3.48 8.61 1.51
CA MET A 250 3.39 9.91 0.84
C MET A 250 1.99 10.08 0.26
N ASN A 251 1.35 11.20 0.59
CA ASN A 251 0.10 11.61 -0.04
C ASN A 251 0.39 12.78 -0.96
N HIS A 252 -0.16 12.72 -2.17
CA HIS A 252 -0.01 13.78 -3.15
C HIS A 252 -1.38 14.15 -3.71
N LEU A 253 -1.79 15.39 -3.47
CA LEU A 253 -3.01 15.96 -4.03
C LEU A 253 -2.63 16.83 -5.23
N VAL A 254 -3.22 16.58 -6.38
CA VAL A 254 -2.88 17.25 -7.63
C VAL A 254 -4.13 17.63 -8.38
N ASP A 255 -4.17 18.87 -8.85
CA ASP A 255 -5.20 19.33 -9.76
C ASP A 255 -4.99 18.76 -11.15
N ILE A 256 -6.05 18.16 -11.69
CA ILE A 256 -6.02 17.53 -13.01
C ILE A 256 -6.99 18.29 -13.91
N LYS A 257 -6.48 18.75 -15.05
CA LYS A 257 -7.31 19.38 -16.08
C LYS A 257 -8.45 18.42 -16.48
N PRO A 258 -9.72 18.86 -16.57
CA PRO A 258 -10.86 17.97 -16.79
C PRO A 258 -10.70 17.01 -17.99
N GLU A 259 -10.09 17.47 -19.08
CA GLU A 259 -9.83 16.67 -20.27
C GLU A 259 -8.85 15.51 -20.05
N ARG A 260 -8.01 15.58 -19.01
CA ARG A 260 -7.03 14.54 -18.63
C ARG A 260 -7.60 13.50 -17.67
N ILE A 261 -8.79 13.71 -17.10
CA ILE A 261 -9.38 12.77 -16.14
C ILE A 261 -9.62 11.41 -16.79
N LYS A 262 -10.18 11.38 -18.00
CA LYS A 262 -10.40 10.13 -18.76
C LYS A 262 -9.09 9.40 -19.00
N ARG A 263 -8.02 10.14 -19.31
CA ARG A 263 -6.67 9.60 -19.49
C ARG A 263 -6.20 8.90 -18.24
N LEU A 264 -6.25 9.60 -17.11
CA LEU A 264 -5.77 9.07 -15.85
C LEU A 264 -6.54 7.81 -15.47
N LYS A 265 -7.88 7.82 -15.60
CA LYS A 265 -8.71 6.64 -15.30
C LYS A 265 -8.31 5.42 -16.13
N ILE A 266 -8.08 5.59 -17.43
CA ILE A 266 -7.63 4.48 -18.29
C ILE A 266 -6.25 3.97 -17.85
N VAL A 267 -5.31 4.87 -17.56
CA VAL A 267 -3.97 4.48 -17.11
C VAL A 267 -4.04 3.74 -15.76
N LEU A 268 -4.78 4.25 -14.80
CA LEU A 268 -4.96 3.62 -13.48
C LEU A 268 -5.65 2.26 -13.61
N PHE A 269 -6.66 2.14 -14.47
CA PHE A 269 -7.27 0.85 -14.79
C PHE A 269 -6.26 -0.16 -15.33
N LEU A 270 -5.43 0.24 -16.29
CA LEU A 270 -4.39 -0.64 -16.85
C LEU A 270 -3.34 -1.03 -15.82
N VAL A 271 -2.93 -0.09 -14.96
CA VAL A 271 -2.00 -0.35 -13.85
C VAL A 271 -2.60 -1.31 -12.84
N ASN A 272 -3.87 -1.13 -12.46
CA ASN A 272 -4.59 -2.01 -11.55
C ASN A 272 -4.68 -3.43 -12.13
N TRP A 273 -5.07 -3.54 -13.40
CA TRP A 273 -5.15 -4.81 -14.11
C TRP A 273 -3.78 -5.49 -14.21
N ALA A 274 -2.74 -4.77 -14.60
CA ALA A 274 -1.37 -5.30 -14.65
C ALA A 274 -0.89 -5.77 -13.26
N GLY A 275 -1.17 -4.98 -12.22
CA GLY A 275 -0.87 -5.35 -10.83
C GLY A 275 -1.56 -6.63 -10.37
N GLN A 276 -2.71 -6.97 -10.93
CA GLN A 276 -3.48 -8.17 -10.59
C GLN A 276 -3.05 -9.41 -11.36
N TYR A 277 -2.71 -9.26 -12.65
CA TYR A 277 -2.57 -10.41 -13.55
C TYR A 277 -1.17 -10.57 -14.16
N LEU A 278 -0.35 -9.52 -14.20
CA LEU A 278 0.96 -9.56 -14.86
C LEU A 278 2.14 -9.72 -13.91
N PHE A 279 2.05 -9.19 -12.68
CA PHE A 279 3.17 -9.22 -11.74
C PHE A 279 2.99 -10.34 -10.69
N PRO A 280 4.00 -11.23 -10.52
CA PRO A 280 3.96 -12.21 -9.44
C PRO A 280 4.00 -11.50 -8.07
N PRO A 281 3.38 -12.10 -7.03
CA PRO A 281 3.52 -11.60 -5.67
C PRO A 281 5.00 -11.45 -5.29
N ALA A 282 5.33 -10.42 -4.54
CA ALA A 282 6.69 -10.08 -4.08
C ALA A 282 7.71 -9.69 -5.18
N SER A 283 7.31 -9.63 -6.46
CA SER A 283 8.20 -9.20 -7.54
C SER A 283 7.71 -7.89 -8.16
N LEU A 284 8.28 -6.79 -7.70
CA LEU A 284 8.31 -5.56 -8.47
C LEU A 284 9.57 -5.62 -9.34
N VAL A 285 9.41 -5.98 -10.61
CA VAL A 285 10.44 -5.82 -11.65
C VAL A 285 11.63 -6.79 -11.53
N ASN A 286 11.47 -8.03 -11.04
CA ASN A 286 12.58 -9.01 -11.07
C ASN A 286 13.87 -8.50 -10.39
N ILE A 287 13.75 -7.53 -9.47
CA ILE A 287 14.86 -7.07 -8.65
C ILE A 287 15.03 -8.16 -7.58
N THR A 288 15.95 -9.07 -7.88
CA THR A 288 16.44 -10.11 -6.96
C THR A 288 17.63 -9.57 -6.18
#